data_AF-A0A350Y9M1-F1
#
_entry.id   AF-A0A350Y9M1-F1
#
_cell.length_a   1.000
_cell.length_b   1.000
_cell.length_c   1.000
_cell.angle_alpha   90.00
_cell.angle_beta   90.00
_cell.angle_gamma   90.00
#
_symmetry.space_group_name_H-M   'P 1'
#
loop_
_entity.id
_entity.type
_entity.pdbx_description
1 polymer ?
#
loop_
_entity_poly.entity_id
_entity_poly.type
_entity_poly.pdbx_seq_one_letter_code
_entity_poly.pdbx_strand_id
1 'polypeptide(L)'
;MNTQVNFQIRINDTANLEEIGLRVSKALNCIFTQSEADEFEGDEALETEILGMWITLNYYPDLPERQIRNYRLTGDVPENIKIPWGDKVIDISEYILGVLTRVDSNEWYIPEMNEKLSEAGLDLSE
;
A
#
# COMPACT_ATOMS: atom_id res chain seq x y z
N MET A 1 4.42 12.06 17.63
CA MET A 1 5.32 10.99 17.17
C MET A 1 4.97 10.81 15.71
N ASN A 2 5.88 11.16 14.81
CA ASN A 2 5.59 11.16 13.38
C ASN A 2 5.42 9.71 12.92
N THR A 3 4.24 9.41 12.42
CA THR A 3 3.87 8.15 11.78
C THR A 3 4.83 7.92 10.62
N GLN A 4 5.79 7.02 10.81
CA GLN A 4 6.81 6.73 9.82
C GLN A 4 6.23 5.62 8.94
N VAL A 5 5.75 5.97 7.75
CA VAL A 5 5.20 5.00 6.79
C VAL A 5 6.28 3.97 6.45
N ASN A 6 6.04 2.70 6.76
CA ASN A 6 7.10 1.68 6.73
C ASN A 6 6.98 0.66 5.58
N PHE A 7 6.03 0.83 4.67
CA PHE A 7 6.21 0.58 3.23
C PHE A 7 5.05 1.23 2.47
N GLN A 8 5.22 1.35 1.15
CA GLN A 8 4.15 1.78 0.26
C GLN A 8 4.29 1.05 -1.07
N ILE A 9 3.21 0.42 -1.51
CA ILE A 9 3.12 -0.28 -2.79
C ILE A 9 1.85 0.17 -3.50
N ARG A 10 1.92 0.38 -4.81
CA ARG A 10 0.85 1.01 -5.57
C ARG A 10 0.47 0.23 -6.81
N ILE A 11 -0.76 0.42 -7.27
CA ILE A 11 -1.24 -0.01 -8.58
C ILE A 11 -2.13 1.07 -9.16
N ASN A 12 -2.03 1.26 -10.47
CA ASN A 12 -2.96 2.07 -11.23
C ASN A 12 -3.99 1.14 -11.87
N ASP A 13 -5.25 1.23 -11.46
CA ASP A 13 -6.29 0.29 -11.90
C ASP A 13 -7.64 0.98 -12.06
N THR A 14 -8.53 0.37 -12.86
CA THR A 14 -9.91 0.81 -13.07
C THR A 14 -10.93 0.11 -12.16
N ALA A 15 -10.52 -0.96 -11.48
CA ALA A 15 -11.30 -1.66 -10.47
C ALA A 15 -11.65 -0.73 -9.31
N ASN A 16 -12.68 -1.07 -8.54
CA ASN A 16 -13.04 -0.35 -7.32
C ASN A 16 -12.22 -0.82 -6.09
N LEU A 17 -12.35 -0.13 -4.96
CA LEU A 17 -11.58 -0.43 -3.74
C LEU A 17 -11.83 -1.85 -3.22
N GLU A 18 -13.08 -2.33 -3.24
CA GLU A 18 -13.42 -3.68 -2.79
C GLU A 18 -12.77 -4.76 -3.67
N GLU A 19 -12.77 -4.55 -4.99
CA GLU A 19 -12.12 -5.45 -5.95
C GLU A 19 -10.61 -5.52 -5.76
N ILE A 20 -9.94 -4.38 -5.55
CA ILE A 20 -8.50 -4.34 -5.20
C ILE A 20 -8.27 -5.00 -3.84
N GLY A 21 -9.12 -4.73 -2.85
CA GLY A 21 -9.06 -5.35 -1.53
C GLY A 21 -9.14 -6.87 -1.58
N LEU A 22 -10.03 -7.43 -2.41
CA LEU A 22 -10.15 -8.87 -2.63
C LEU A 22 -8.90 -9.47 -3.28
N ARG A 23 -8.30 -8.76 -4.25
CA ARG A 23 -7.05 -9.18 -4.91
C ARG A 23 -5.90 -9.23 -3.91
N VAL A 24 -5.72 -8.18 -3.11
CA VAL A 24 -4.69 -8.12 -2.07
C VAL A 24 -4.95 -9.17 -0.97
N SER A 25 -6.21 -9.34 -0.54
CA SER A 25 -6.62 -10.39 0.42
C SER A 25 -6.20 -11.78 -0.04
N LYS A 26 -6.42 -12.10 -1.31
CA LYS A 26 -6.02 -13.37 -1.91
C LYS A 26 -4.50 -13.51 -2.01
N ALA A 27 -3.79 -12.45 -2.39
CA ALA A 27 -2.35 -12.46 -2.55
C ALA A 27 -1.61 -12.65 -1.22
N LEU A 28 -2.03 -11.92 -0.18
CA LEU A 28 -1.41 -11.93 1.13
C LEU A 28 -2.04 -12.96 2.09
N ASN A 29 -3.15 -13.57 1.71
CA ASN A 29 -3.93 -14.48 2.57
C ASN A 29 -4.38 -13.79 3.88
N CYS A 30 -4.98 -12.61 3.74
CA CYS A 30 -5.60 -11.82 4.80
C CYS A 30 -7.07 -11.50 4.50
N ILE A 31 -7.74 -10.85 5.44
CA ILE A 31 -9.12 -10.38 5.28
C ILE A 31 -9.15 -8.91 5.68
N PHE A 32 -9.53 -8.05 4.75
CA PHE A 32 -9.74 -6.64 5.01
C PHE A 32 -11.08 -6.36 5.69
N THR A 33 -11.09 -5.34 6.54
CA THR A 33 -12.29 -4.70 7.09
C THR A 33 -12.40 -3.28 6.54
N GLN A 34 -13.63 -2.84 6.28
CA GLN A 34 -13.89 -1.45 5.91
C GLN A 34 -13.47 -0.51 7.03
N SER A 35 -12.83 0.59 6.64
CA SER A 35 -12.35 1.65 7.52
C SER A 35 -12.39 2.99 6.80
N GLU A 36 -12.01 4.05 7.51
CA GLU A 36 -11.78 5.39 6.94
C GLU A 36 -10.29 5.69 7.04
N ALA A 37 -9.67 6.22 5.99
CA ALA A 37 -8.24 6.52 6.01
C ALA A 37 -7.95 7.69 6.96
N ASP A 38 -7.14 7.47 8.01
CA ASP A 38 -6.64 8.55 8.87
C ASP A 38 -5.85 9.61 8.10
N GLU A 39 -5.22 9.23 6.97
CA GLU A 39 -4.39 10.10 6.12
C GLU A 39 -5.24 11.10 5.30
N PHE A 40 -6.52 10.79 5.07
CA PHE A 40 -7.46 11.63 4.33
C PHE A 40 -8.83 11.55 5.03
N GLU A 41 -9.09 12.45 5.98
CA GLU A 41 -10.31 12.42 6.82
C GLU A 41 -11.59 12.17 6.00
N GLY A 42 -12.19 10.99 6.17
CA GLY A 42 -13.48 10.61 5.59
C GLY A 42 -13.43 9.81 4.29
N ASP A 43 -12.25 9.41 3.80
CA ASP A 43 -12.12 8.60 2.59
C ASP A 43 -12.17 7.09 2.85
N GLU A 44 -12.82 6.35 1.94
CA GLU A 44 -12.95 4.90 2.03
C GLU A 44 -11.59 4.20 2.05
N ALA A 45 -11.40 3.33 3.04
CA ALA A 45 -10.21 2.50 3.17
C ALA A 45 -10.57 1.05 3.53
N LEU A 46 -9.57 0.18 3.36
CA LEU A 46 -9.61 -1.19 3.81
C LEU A 46 -8.39 -1.45 4.70
N GLU A 47 -8.60 -1.96 5.90
CA GLU A 47 -7.53 -2.22 6.86
C GLU A 47 -7.50 -3.68 7.33
N THR A 48 -6.31 -4.17 7.67
CA THR A 48 -6.13 -5.51 8.26
C THR A 48 -4.80 -5.61 8.99
N GLU A 49 -4.65 -6.67 9.78
CA GLU A 49 -3.38 -7.04 10.41
C GLU A 49 -2.83 -8.30 9.74
N ILE A 50 -1.60 -8.23 9.24
CA ILE A 50 -0.91 -9.36 8.62
C ILE A 50 0.59 -9.31 8.89
N LEU A 51 1.19 -10.47 9.16
CA LEU A 51 2.63 -10.60 9.47
C LEU A 51 3.08 -9.69 10.63
N GLY A 52 2.17 -9.40 11.57
CA GLY A 52 2.42 -8.48 12.69
C GLY A 52 2.50 -7.00 12.29
N MET A 53 1.97 -6.65 11.12
CA MET A 53 1.89 -5.29 10.59
C MET A 53 0.43 -4.89 10.45
N TRP A 54 0.12 -3.65 10.78
CA TRP A 54 -1.11 -3.00 10.35
C TRP A 54 -0.92 -2.52 8.91
N ILE A 55 -1.83 -2.87 8.02
CA ILE A 55 -1.80 -2.43 6.62
C ILE A 55 -3.12 -1.75 6.25
N THR A 56 -3.01 -0.69 5.46
CA THR A 56 -4.13 0.12 4.99
C THR A 56 -4.07 0.18 3.47
N LEU A 57 -5.20 -0.10 2.82
CA LEU A 57 -5.40 0.06 1.39
C LEU A 57 -6.38 1.22 1.16
N ASN A 58 -5.91 2.25 0.46
CA ASN A 58 -6.70 3.42 0.10
C ASN A 58 -6.39 3.88 -1.32
N TYR A 59 -6.97 4.99 -1.75
CA TYR A 59 -6.68 5.65 -3.02
C TYR A 59 -6.84 7.17 -2.86
N TYR A 60 -6.31 7.94 -3.81
CA TYR A 60 -6.46 9.39 -3.79
C TYR A 60 -7.89 9.81 -4.23
N PRO A 61 -8.64 10.58 -3.41
CA PRO A 61 -10.08 10.79 -3.58
C PRO A 61 -10.46 11.65 -4.78
N ASP A 62 -9.54 12.46 -5.30
CA ASP A 62 -9.85 13.45 -6.36
C ASP A 62 -10.13 12.82 -7.74
N LEU A 63 -10.06 11.48 -7.86
CA LEU A 63 -10.35 10.76 -9.10
C LEU A 63 -11.74 10.08 -9.06
N PRO A 64 -12.66 10.44 -9.98
CA PRO A 64 -13.99 9.83 -10.05
C PRO A 64 -13.94 8.31 -10.21
N GLU A 65 -14.99 7.61 -9.79
CA GLU A 65 -15.14 6.18 -10.03
C GLU A 65 -15.06 5.87 -11.54
N ARG A 66 -14.46 4.72 -11.90
CA ARG A 66 -14.24 4.24 -13.28
C ARG A 66 -13.17 4.98 -14.09
N GLN A 67 -12.41 5.86 -13.47
CA GLN A 67 -11.11 6.30 -14.00
C GLN A 67 -9.99 5.43 -13.44
N ILE A 68 -8.83 5.45 -14.08
CA ILE A 68 -7.62 4.82 -13.53
C ILE A 68 -7.31 5.54 -12.21
N ARG A 69 -7.44 4.82 -11.10
CA ARG A 69 -7.13 5.28 -9.76
C ARG A 69 -5.79 4.71 -9.31
N ASN A 70 -5.05 5.51 -8.56
CA ASN A 70 -3.83 5.07 -7.91
C ASN A 70 -4.17 4.52 -6.52
N TYR A 71 -4.22 3.20 -6.41
CA TYR A 71 -4.42 2.50 -5.15
C TYR A 71 -3.09 2.36 -4.42
N ARG A 72 -3.11 2.57 -3.11
CA ARG A 72 -1.93 2.54 -2.25
C ARG A 72 -2.15 1.56 -1.12
N LEU A 73 -1.25 0.59 -1.03
CA LEU A 73 -1.12 -0.30 0.11
C LEU A 73 0.03 0.19 0.97
N THR A 74 -0.28 0.70 2.15
CA THR A 74 0.67 1.18 3.14
C THR A 74 0.66 0.27 4.37
N GLY A 75 1.73 0.31 5.15
CA GLY A 75 1.75 -0.38 6.42
C GLY A 75 2.86 0.11 7.34
N ASP A 76 2.64 -0.15 8.63
CA ASP A 76 3.60 0.14 9.68
C ASP A 76 4.38 -1.13 10.07
N VAL A 77 5.68 -1.08 9.85
CA VAL A 77 6.65 -2.10 10.23
C VAL A 77 7.47 -1.46 11.33
N PRO A 78 7.35 -1.89 12.59
CA PRO A 78 8.22 -1.40 13.65
C PRO A 78 9.68 -1.47 13.18
N GLU A 79 10.47 -0.41 13.35
CA GLU A 79 11.87 -0.28 12.85
C GLU A 79 12.79 -1.48 13.21
N ASN A 80 12.34 -2.34 14.12
CA ASN A 80 13.04 -3.51 14.61
C ASN A 80 12.61 -4.85 13.95
N ILE A 81 11.63 -4.88 13.04
CA ILE A 81 11.23 -6.10 12.35
C ILE A 81 12.08 -6.28 11.08
N LYS A 82 13.19 -7.01 11.24
CA LYS A 82 13.85 -7.69 10.13
C LYS A 82 13.29 -9.10 10.07
N ILE A 83 12.63 -9.48 8.99
CA ILE A 83 12.13 -10.84 8.83
C ILE A 83 13.30 -11.72 8.35
N PRO A 84 13.86 -12.61 9.19
CA PRO A 84 14.92 -13.50 8.74
C PRO A 84 14.37 -14.48 7.72
N TRP A 85 14.92 -14.47 6.50
CA TRP A 85 14.59 -15.41 5.44
C TRP A 85 15.82 -16.27 5.10
N GLY A 86 16.06 -17.30 5.91
CA GLY A 86 17.33 -18.03 5.89
C GLY A 86 18.48 -17.10 6.30
N ASP A 87 19.54 -17.05 5.48
CA ASP A 87 20.71 -16.19 5.71
C ASP A 87 20.54 -14.75 5.17
N LYS A 88 19.36 -14.40 4.66
CA LYS A 88 19.09 -13.09 4.04
C LYS A 88 18.10 -12.27 4.85
N VAL A 89 18.31 -10.96 4.85
CA VAL A 89 17.32 -9.95 5.26
C VAL A 89 16.68 -9.41 3.98
N ILE A 90 15.36 -9.46 3.89
CA ILE A 90 14.59 -8.95 2.74
C ILE A 90 13.82 -7.72 3.20
N ASP A 91 13.80 -6.67 2.37
CA ASP A 91 12.97 -5.49 2.60
C ASP A 91 11.49 -5.87 2.48
N ILE A 92 10.67 -5.41 3.43
CA ILE A 92 9.24 -5.76 3.45
C ILE A 92 8.50 -5.26 2.20
N SER A 93 8.88 -4.10 1.66
CA SER A 93 8.29 -3.55 0.45
C SER A 93 8.58 -4.47 -0.74
N GLU A 94 9.82 -4.94 -0.86
CA GLU A 94 10.22 -5.89 -1.91
C GLU A 94 9.50 -7.24 -1.75
N TYR A 95 9.33 -7.71 -0.51
CA TYR A 95 8.61 -8.95 -0.23
C TYR A 95 7.14 -8.84 -0.65
N ILE A 96 6.41 -7.83 -0.16
CA ILE A 96 4.99 -7.65 -0.45
C ILE A 96 4.80 -7.40 -1.95
N LEU A 97 5.67 -6.60 -2.59
CA LEU A 97 5.66 -6.40 -4.04
C LEU A 97 5.86 -7.73 -4.78
N GLY A 98 6.81 -8.56 -4.36
CA GLY A 98 7.07 -9.87 -4.97
C GLY A 98 5.89 -10.83 -4.86
N VAL A 99 5.15 -10.79 -3.74
CA VAL A 99 3.92 -11.58 -3.56
C VAL A 99 2.80 -11.07 -4.47
N LEU A 100 2.54 -9.75 -4.47
CA LEU A 100 1.49 -9.13 -5.28
C LEU A 100 1.73 -9.33 -6.78
N THR A 101 2.96 -9.15 -7.25
CA THR A 101 3.31 -9.36 -8.66
C THR A 101 3.16 -10.81 -9.11
N ARG A 102 3.49 -11.76 -8.22
CA ARG A 102 3.39 -13.18 -8.52
C ARG A 102 1.96 -13.71 -8.54
N VAL A 103 1.10 -13.21 -7.65
CA VAL A 103 -0.26 -13.76 -7.43
C VAL A 103 -1.35 -12.96 -8.14
N ASP A 104 -1.14 -11.67 -8.35
CA ASP A 104 -2.14 -10.74 -8.87
C ASP A 104 -1.75 -10.09 -10.20
N SER A 105 -0.83 -9.11 -10.21
CA SER A 105 -0.48 -8.34 -11.42
C SER A 105 0.96 -7.82 -11.40
N ASN A 106 1.65 -7.83 -12.55
CA ASN A 106 2.98 -7.23 -12.68
C ASN A 106 2.98 -5.68 -12.68
N GLU A 107 1.81 -5.05 -12.57
CA GLU A 107 1.65 -3.59 -12.55
C GLU A 107 1.79 -2.98 -11.15
N TRP A 108 1.86 -3.81 -10.11
CA TRP A 108 2.21 -3.32 -8.77
C TRP A 108 3.63 -2.76 -8.76
N TYR A 109 3.85 -1.66 -8.03
CA TYR A 109 5.14 -1.00 -7.97
C TYR A 109 5.40 -0.31 -6.62
N ILE A 110 6.67 -0.11 -6.27
CA ILE A 110 7.07 0.77 -5.17
C ILE A 110 7.20 2.18 -5.75
N PRO A 111 6.47 3.18 -5.23
CA PRO A 111 6.53 4.55 -5.75
C PRO A 111 7.90 5.17 -5.53
N GLU A 112 8.35 5.94 -6.51
CA GLU A 112 9.59 6.70 -6.41
C GLU A 112 9.48 7.82 -5.36
N MET A 113 10.62 8.25 -4.82
CA MET A 113 10.66 9.37 -3.88
C MET A 113 9.98 10.62 -4.45
N ASN A 114 10.10 10.83 -5.77
CA ASN A 114 9.53 12.00 -6.41
C ASN A 114 7.99 12.00 -6.39
N GLU A 115 7.36 10.84 -6.59
CA GLU A 115 5.91 10.69 -6.48
C GLU A 115 5.44 11.01 -5.05
N LYS A 116 6.17 10.52 -4.04
CA LYS A 116 5.84 10.75 -2.62
C LYS A 116 5.94 12.23 -2.24
N LEU A 117 6.99 12.92 -2.71
CA LEU A 117 7.20 14.34 -2.43
C LEU A 117 6.14 15.21 -3.12
N SER A 118 5.80 14.91 -4.38
CA SER A 118 4.73 15.60 -5.09
C SER A 118 3.38 15.48 -4.38
N GLU A 119 3.06 14.32 -3.79
CA GLU A 119 1.82 14.11 -3.03
C GLU A 119 1.77 14.89 -1.72
N ALA A 120 2.93 15.05 -1.06
CA ALA A 120 3.05 15.88 0.12
C ALA A 120 2.98 17.39 -0.18
N GLY A 121 2.77 17.78 -1.44
CA GLY A 121 2.80 19.17 -1.89
C GLY A 121 4.19 19.80 -1.83
N LEU A 122 5.24 18.97 -1.81
CA LEU A 122 6.63 19.41 -1.80
C LEU A 122 7.15 19.42 -3.24
N ASP A 123 7.29 20.64 -3.79
CA ASP A 123 7.76 20.85 -5.15
C ASP A 123 9.24 20.43 -5.27
N LEU A 124 9.56 19.65 -6.31
CA LEU A 124 10.89 19.12 -6.58
C LEU A 124 11.71 19.99 -7.52
N SER A 125 11.32 21.26 -7.66
CA SER A 125 12.09 22.24 -8.41
C SER A 125 13.27 22.75 -7.55
N GLU A 126 14.38 22.01 -7.55
CA GLU A 126 15.76 22.55 -7.58
C GLU A 126 16.73 21.54 -8.22
#